data_AF-A0AAE1HTB2-F1
#
_entry.id   AF-A0AAE1HTB2-F1
#
_cell.length_a   1.000
_cell.length_b   1.000
_cell.length_c   1.000
_cell.angle_alpha   90.00
_cell.angle_beta   90.00
_cell.angle_gamma   90.00
#
_symmetry.space_group_name_H-M   'P 1'
#
loop_
_entity.id
_entity.type
_entity.pdbx_description
1 polymer ?
#
loop_
_entity_poly.entity_id
_entity_poly.type
_entity_poly.pdbx_seq_one_letter_code
_entity_poly.pdbx_strand_id
1 'polypeptide(L)'
;MNYIRIIVFSSENTCETLYVSFDHVAIKALIENKSHCEMWDGDFDSAGFEIVTHHDLIALPDGDQKSNQKKLKFRLVQNVLAFSYFIYILRHSNSYRQRVVSYWFKKAENLVPRTKNVSLKITLNYSAQQIIDHMWCERISHLVMERAELDNAMSWLSTLGGAYSALGDHFSHCADMAGRISLQQFQLALRLGDPSTVARCKLYIALSLIQKNKFKLARKIIETQYHLCLNSTSPDIRLLRMCKGIWSKLRYERYLYMKAGKKSHLSVNV
;
A
#
# COMPACT_ATOMS: atom_id res chain seq x y z
N MET A 1 21.52 41.13 8.90
CA MET A 1 20.96 39.80 8.63
C MET A 1 20.08 39.87 7.40
N ASN A 2 20.41 39.12 6.34
CA ASN A 2 19.68 39.16 5.07
C ASN A 2 18.77 37.94 4.98
N TYR A 3 17.46 38.17 5.03
CA TYR A 3 16.44 37.14 4.86
C TYR A 3 15.40 37.55 3.81
N ILE A 4 14.85 36.55 3.13
CA ILE A 4 13.74 36.68 2.19
C ILE A 4 12.49 36.16 2.90
N ARG A 5 11.47 37.01 2.97
CA ARG A 5 10.14 36.63 3.44
C ARG A 5 9.32 36.18 2.24
N ILE A 6 9.02 34.89 2.13
CA ILE A 6 8.09 34.34 1.15
C ILE A 6 6.69 34.36 1.75
N ILE A 7 5.71 34.90 1.05
CA ILE A 7 4.31 34.93 1.49
C ILE A 7 3.49 34.23 0.42
N VAL A 8 2.93 33.08 0.77
CA VAL A 8 2.16 32.20 -0.11
C VAL A 8 0.68 32.48 0.10
N PHE A 9 -0.05 32.68 -0.99
CA PHE A 9 -1.50 32.84 -0.98
C PHE A 9 -2.14 31.71 -1.80
N SER A 10 -3.02 30.95 -1.17
CA SER A 10 -3.95 30.02 -1.82
C SER A 10 -5.21 30.77 -2.30
N SER A 11 -5.96 30.17 -3.24
CA SER A 11 -7.22 30.70 -3.78
C SER A 11 -8.31 30.93 -2.72
N GLU A 12 -8.19 30.29 -1.55
CA GLU A 12 -9.12 30.40 -0.42
C GLU A 12 -8.71 31.47 0.61
N ASN A 13 -7.85 32.43 0.23
CA ASN A 13 -7.33 33.49 1.12
C ASN A 13 -6.52 32.99 2.34
N THR A 14 -6.16 31.70 2.41
CA THR A 14 -5.19 31.22 3.39
C THR A 14 -3.80 31.73 3.03
N CYS A 15 -3.14 32.36 4.01
CA CYS A 15 -1.85 33.02 3.86
C CYS A 15 -0.80 32.27 4.69
N GLU A 16 0.09 31.54 4.04
CA GLU A 16 1.27 30.94 4.70
C GLU A 16 2.49 31.82 4.48
N THR A 17 3.22 32.17 5.55
CA THR A 17 4.45 32.96 5.44
C THR A 17 5.65 32.05 5.74
N LEU A 18 6.58 31.95 4.80
CA LEU A 18 7.84 31.22 4.96
C LEU A 18 9.02 32.20 4.99
N TYR A 19 10.04 31.94 5.81
CA TYR A 19 11.25 32.75 5.88
C TYR A 19 12.47 31.96 5.40
N VAL A 20 13.31 32.59 4.56
CA VAL A 20 14.54 31.98 4.01
C VAL A 20 15.73 32.92 4.26
N SER A 21 16.72 32.52 5.06
CA SER A 21 17.86 33.36 5.48
C SER A 21 19.22 32.76 5.09
N PHE A 22 20.25 33.61 5.02
CA PHE A 22 21.66 33.22 4.87
C PHE A 22 22.30 32.67 6.16
N ASP A 23 21.85 33.11 7.33
CA ASP A 23 22.46 32.75 8.63
C ASP A 23 21.47 32.00 9.53
N HIS A 24 21.89 30.80 9.98
CA HIS A 24 21.14 29.88 10.86
C HIS A 24 21.02 30.43 12.30
N VAL A 25 22.06 31.12 12.77
CA VAL A 25 22.20 31.54 14.18
C VAL A 25 21.16 32.56 14.62
N ALA A 26 20.76 33.50 13.76
CA ALA A 26 19.85 34.56 14.19
C ALA A 26 18.35 34.31 13.91
N ILE A 27 17.99 33.19 13.25
CA ILE A 27 16.62 32.67 13.32
C ILE A 27 16.40 31.98 14.68
N LYS A 28 17.41 31.25 15.18
CA LYS A 28 17.37 30.58 16.49
C LYS A 28 17.24 31.58 17.64
N ALA A 29 18.00 32.70 17.59
CA ALA A 29 17.86 33.81 18.55
C ALA A 29 16.50 34.54 18.50
N LEU A 30 15.75 34.43 17.39
CA LEU A 30 14.40 34.97 17.23
C LEU A 30 13.32 34.02 17.81
N ILE A 31 13.60 32.72 17.84
CA ILE A 31 12.70 31.65 18.32
C ILE A 31 12.90 31.37 19.81
N GLU A 32 14.13 31.36 20.32
CA GLU A 32 14.47 31.02 21.72
C GLU A 32 13.95 32.03 22.77
N ASN A 33 13.29 33.11 22.36
CA ASN A 33 12.80 34.15 23.26
C ASN A 33 11.35 33.97 23.76
N LYS A 34 10.61 32.92 23.36
CA LYS A 34 9.28 32.62 23.94
C LYS A 34 8.97 31.12 24.00
N SER A 35 8.37 30.74 25.12
CA SER A 35 8.08 29.37 25.57
C SER A 35 6.84 28.74 24.94
N HIS A 36 6.94 27.41 24.79
CA HIS A 36 5.98 26.40 24.34
C HIS A 36 5.87 26.14 22.82
N CYS A 37 6.58 25.09 22.39
CA CYS A 37 6.40 24.39 21.12
C CYS A 37 6.23 22.90 21.45
N GLU A 38 5.13 22.28 21.02
CA GLU A 38 4.96 20.83 21.15
C GLU A 38 5.76 20.10 20.07
N MET A 39 6.61 19.19 20.53
CA MET A 39 7.43 18.29 19.73
C MET A 39 6.54 17.25 19.04
N TRP A 40 6.71 17.10 17.73
CA TRP A 40 6.32 15.88 17.03
C TRP A 40 7.55 14.96 16.95
N ASP A 41 7.47 13.83 17.64
CA ASP A 41 8.47 12.77 17.63
C ASP A 41 8.53 12.09 16.25
N GLY A 42 9.68 12.21 15.60
CA GLY A 42 10.03 11.56 14.35
C GLY A 42 11.53 11.71 14.11
N ASP A 43 12.29 10.74 14.61
CA ASP A 43 13.74 10.74 14.74
C ASP A 43 14.54 11.00 13.44
N PHE A 44 15.51 11.91 13.59
CA PHE A 44 16.88 11.93 13.07
C PHE A 44 17.14 11.83 11.55
N ASP A 45 17.36 13.01 10.94
CA ASP A 45 18.68 13.29 10.36
C ASP A 45 19.06 14.77 10.54
N SER A 46 20.27 14.96 11.05
CA SER A 46 20.82 16.18 11.63
C SER A 46 21.12 17.29 10.61
N ALA A 47 20.15 18.15 10.35
CA ALA A 47 20.33 19.53 9.93
C ALA A 47 19.09 20.34 10.35
N GLY A 48 19.01 20.69 11.64
CA GLY A 48 17.87 21.35 12.25
C GLY A 48 17.40 22.57 11.45
N PHE A 49 16.20 22.50 10.89
CA PHE A 49 15.56 23.63 10.23
C PHE A 49 14.04 23.45 10.18
N GLU A 50 13.29 24.50 10.55
CA GLU A 50 11.83 24.54 10.51
C GLU A 50 11.32 25.50 9.44
N ILE A 51 10.29 25.06 8.70
CA ILE A 51 9.42 25.94 7.93
C ILE A 51 8.26 26.28 8.85
N VAL A 52 8.27 27.50 9.38
CA VAL A 52 7.25 28.00 10.31
C VAL A 52 6.02 28.44 9.52
N THR A 53 4.82 27.91 9.83
CA THR A 53 3.56 28.31 9.18
C THR A 53 2.92 29.49 9.92
N HIS A 54 1.90 30.14 9.34
CA HIS A 54 1.28 31.33 9.95
C HIS A 54 0.63 31.05 11.32
N HIS A 55 0.23 29.81 11.62
CA HIS A 55 -0.28 29.44 12.95
C HIS A 55 0.81 29.47 14.02
N ASP A 56 2.05 29.18 13.65
CA ASP A 56 3.20 29.14 14.56
C ASP A 56 3.82 30.55 14.80
N LEU A 57 3.36 31.57 14.06
CA LEU A 57 3.93 32.93 14.03
C LEU A 57 3.14 33.99 14.82
N ILE A 58 2.06 33.63 15.52
CA ILE A 58 1.27 34.58 16.34
C ILE A 58 2.14 35.21 17.46
N ALA A 59 3.34 34.67 17.74
CA ALA A 59 4.22 35.11 18.81
C ALA A 59 5.43 36.00 18.42
N LEU A 60 5.56 36.46 17.17
CA LEU A 60 6.53 37.53 16.88
C LEU A 60 6.02 38.85 17.47
N PRO A 61 6.85 39.65 18.16
CA PRO A 61 6.43 40.97 18.59
C PRO A 61 6.07 41.79 17.36
N ASP A 62 5.00 42.58 17.45
CA ASP A 62 4.67 43.66 16.54
C ASP A 62 5.85 44.66 16.48
N GLY A 63 6.86 44.27 15.72
CA GLY A 63 8.04 45.04 15.35
C GLY A 63 7.80 45.82 14.06
N ASP A 64 6.54 46.10 13.71
CA ASP A 64 6.19 47.23 12.84
C ASP A 64 6.33 48.55 13.64
N GLN A 65 7.47 48.73 14.33
CA GLN A 65 7.93 50.06 14.66
C GLN A 65 8.54 50.66 13.40
N LYS A 66 7.73 51.52 12.75
CA LYS A 66 8.16 52.74 12.04
C LYS A 66 9.65 52.76 11.64
N SER A 67 10.00 52.03 10.59
CA SER A 67 11.18 52.40 9.80
C SER A 67 10.73 52.59 8.35
N ASN A 68 10.97 53.79 7.82
CA ASN A 68 10.81 54.16 6.41
C ASN A 68 11.83 53.39 5.53
N GLN A 69 11.95 52.08 5.69
CA GLN A 69 12.78 51.24 4.84
C GLN A 69 11.93 50.72 3.68
N LYS A 70 12.33 51.07 2.45
CA LYS A 70 11.68 50.63 1.20
C LYS A 70 11.64 49.10 1.14
N LYS A 71 10.48 48.49 1.47
CA LYS A 71 10.22 47.06 1.34
C LYS A 71 9.92 46.75 -0.14
N LEU A 72 10.77 45.98 -0.80
CA LEU A 72 10.50 45.48 -2.16
C LEU A 72 9.59 44.24 -2.08
N LYS A 73 8.48 44.29 -2.81
CA LYS A 73 7.51 43.20 -2.93
C LYS A 73 7.54 42.66 -4.36
N PHE A 74 8.00 41.43 -4.53
CA PHE A 74 7.89 40.72 -5.80
C PHE A 74 6.62 39.87 -5.79
N ARG A 75 5.85 39.87 -6.88
CA ARG A 75 4.69 39.00 -7.05
C ARG A 75 4.98 37.95 -8.10
N LEU A 76 4.77 36.68 -7.76
CA LEU A 76 4.90 35.54 -8.66
C LEU A 76 3.60 34.75 -8.65
N VAL A 77 3.20 34.22 -9.81
CA VAL A 77 2.12 33.24 -9.93
C VAL A 77 2.78 31.92 -10.33
N GLN A 78 2.52 30.86 -9.58
CA GLN A 78 3.15 29.55 -9.81
C GLN A 78 2.15 28.41 -9.69
N ASN A 79 2.43 27.33 -10.40
CA ASN A 79 1.69 26.07 -10.29
C ASN A 79 1.97 25.42 -8.93
N VAL A 80 0.95 24.85 -8.28
CA VAL A 80 1.05 24.21 -6.96
C VAL A 80 2.12 23.10 -6.93
N LEU A 81 2.22 22.27 -7.96
CA LEU A 81 3.21 21.19 -8.04
C LEU A 81 4.63 21.73 -8.27
N ALA A 82 4.78 22.70 -9.16
CA ALA A 82 6.08 23.37 -9.35
C ALA A 82 6.55 24.03 -8.05
N PHE A 83 5.61 24.63 -7.29
CA PHE A 83 5.90 25.21 -5.99
C PHE A 83 6.23 24.15 -4.93
N SER A 84 5.56 22.99 -4.92
CA SER A 84 5.88 21.92 -3.98
C SER A 84 7.29 21.36 -4.21
N TYR A 85 7.68 21.14 -5.47
CA TYR A 85 9.05 20.77 -5.82
C TYR A 85 10.06 21.86 -5.45
N PHE A 86 9.72 23.12 -5.70
CA PHE A 86 10.57 24.25 -5.33
C PHE A 86 10.82 24.31 -3.81
N ILE A 87 9.77 24.16 -2.98
CA ILE A 87 9.90 24.08 -1.52
C ILE A 87 10.68 22.84 -1.09
N TYR A 88 10.43 21.69 -1.71
CA TYR A 88 11.18 20.46 -1.44
C TYR A 88 12.69 20.67 -1.68
N ILE A 89 13.08 21.20 -2.84
CA ILE A 89 14.49 21.44 -3.17
C ILE A 89 15.10 22.51 -2.24
N LEU A 90 14.34 23.56 -1.90
CA LEU A 90 14.79 24.54 -0.91
C LEU A 90 15.06 23.93 0.47
N ARG A 91 14.24 22.97 0.92
CA ARG A 91 14.45 22.26 2.19
C ARG A 91 15.72 21.42 2.16
N HIS A 92 15.96 20.71 1.06
CA HIS A 92 16.97 19.66 1.01
C HIS A 92 18.33 20.10 0.42
N SER A 93 18.42 21.25 -0.27
CA SER A 93 19.66 21.69 -0.93
C SER A 93 20.16 23.05 -0.46
N ASN A 94 21.27 23.06 0.28
CA ASN A 94 21.90 24.29 0.76
C ASN A 94 22.45 25.17 -0.38
N SER A 95 23.09 24.55 -1.37
CA SER A 95 23.63 25.24 -2.56
C SER A 95 22.51 25.89 -3.38
N TYR A 96 21.35 25.22 -3.50
CA TYR A 96 20.19 25.80 -4.18
C TYR A 96 19.62 26.99 -3.42
N ARG A 97 19.48 26.90 -2.08
CA ARG A 97 19.05 28.03 -1.25
C ARG A 97 19.92 29.25 -1.42
N GLN A 98 21.25 29.10 -1.30
CA GLN A 98 22.18 30.23 -1.44
C GLN A 98 22.01 30.92 -2.79
N ARG A 99 21.89 30.15 -3.88
CA ARG A 99 21.65 30.69 -5.22
C ARG A 99 20.33 31.43 -5.32
N VAL A 100 19.25 30.90 -4.77
CA VAL A 100 17.93 31.56 -4.74
C VAL A 100 18.03 32.88 -3.99
N VAL A 101 18.64 32.90 -2.81
CA VAL A 101 18.75 34.11 -2.00
C VAL A 101 19.63 35.16 -2.70
N SER A 102 20.82 34.77 -3.18
CA SER A 102 21.72 35.66 -3.93
C SER A 102 21.06 36.24 -5.19
N TYR A 103 20.29 35.43 -5.92
CA TYR A 103 19.57 35.89 -7.12
C TYR A 103 18.58 37.00 -6.79
N TRP A 104 17.75 36.80 -5.76
CA TRP A 104 16.72 37.78 -5.40
C TRP A 104 17.29 39.05 -4.76
N PHE A 105 18.37 38.95 -3.98
CA PHE A 105 19.07 40.14 -3.49
C PHE A 105 19.74 40.92 -4.60
N LYS A 106 20.43 40.27 -5.54
CA LYS A 106 21.01 40.94 -6.72
C LYS A 106 19.94 41.64 -7.55
N LYS A 107 18.79 40.98 -7.73
CA LYS A 107 17.64 41.56 -8.44
C LYS A 107 17.02 42.75 -7.68
N ALA A 108 16.98 42.70 -6.36
CA ALA A 108 16.48 43.79 -5.52
C ALA A 108 17.44 44.99 -5.51
N GLU A 109 18.74 44.75 -5.41
CA GLU A 109 19.79 45.78 -5.41
C GLU A 109 19.82 46.57 -6.73
N ASN A 110 19.58 45.90 -7.87
CA ASN A 110 19.42 46.55 -9.16
C ASN A 110 18.22 47.51 -9.23
N LEU A 111 17.18 47.28 -8.42
CA LEU A 111 15.95 48.09 -8.42
C LEU A 111 16.00 49.20 -7.37
N VAL A 112 16.52 48.90 -6.18
CA VAL A 112 16.69 49.86 -5.09
C VAL A 112 18.02 49.55 -4.38
N PRO A 113 19.05 50.39 -4.55
CA PRO A 113 20.33 50.20 -3.89
C PRO A 113 20.16 50.18 -2.36
N ARG A 114 20.91 49.29 -1.68
CA ARG A 114 20.93 49.10 -0.20
C ARG A 114 19.65 48.51 0.42
N THR A 115 18.83 47.77 -0.33
CA THR A 115 17.70 47.04 0.26
C THR A 115 18.15 45.89 1.15
N LYS A 116 17.72 45.93 2.42
CA LYS A 116 17.97 44.84 3.39
C LYS A 116 16.82 43.84 3.50
N ASN A 117 15.63 44.21 3.02
CA ASN A 117 14.41 43.42 3.19
C ASN A 117 13.75 43.14 1.84
N VAL A 118 13.77 41.87 1.42
CA VAL A 118 13.10 41.39 0.20
C VAL A 118 11.92 40.50 0.59
N SER A 119 10.74 40.81 0.06
CA SER A 119 9.53 40.02 0.27
C SER A 119 8.98 39.50 -1.06
N LEU A 120 8.57 38.23 -1.05
CA LEU A 120 8.24 37.46 -2.22
C LEU A 120 6.83 36.90 -2.05
N LYS A 121 5.85 37.54 -2.68
CA LYS A 121 4.46 37.12 -2.68
C LYS A 121 4.25 36.11 -3.80
N ILE A 122 3.97 34.86 -3.45
CA ILE A 122 3.67 33.79 -4.39
C ILE A 122 2.17 33.50 -4.32
N THR A 123 1.48 33.64 -5.43
CA THR A 123 0.08 33.23 -5.59
C THR A 123 0.07 31.87 -6.28
N LEU A 124 -0.53 30.88 -5.62
CA LEU A 124 -0.64 29.55 -6.18
C LEU A 124 -1.84 29.48 -7.13
N ASN A 125 -1.59 28.94 -8.32
CA ASN A 125 -2.65 28.60 -9.25
C ASN A 125 -2.81 27.07 -9.26
N TYR A 126 -3.99 26.60 -8.89
CA TYR A 126 -4.37 25.20 -9.10
C TYR A 126 -4.57 25.03 -10.60
N SER A 127 -3.66 24.33 -11.27
CA SER A 127 -3.96 23.88 -12.63
C SER A 127 -5.22 23.01 -12.56
N ALA A 128 -6.25 23.37 -13.35
CA ALA A 128 -7.53 22.66 -13.38
C ALA A 128 -7.40 21.16 -13.75
N GLN A 129 -6.24 20.78 -14.27
CA GLN A 129 -5.86 19.38 -14.48
C GLN A 129 -5.06 18.94 -13.26
N GLN A 130 -5.74 18.32 -12.29
CA GLN A 130 -5.08 17.41 -11.38
C GLN A 130 -4.35 16.36 -12.23
N ILE A 131 -3.09 16.05 -11.93
CA ILE A 131 -2.36 14.98 -12.61
C ILE A 131 -2.89 13.64 -12.08
N ILE A 132 -4.14 13.34 -12.38
CA ILE A 132 -4.69 12.01 -12.19
C ILE A 132 -4.24 11.20 -13.38
N ASP A 133 -3.48 10.14 -13.12
CA ASP A 133 -3.09 9.20 -14.15
C ASP A 133 -4.28 8.32 -14.52
N HIS A 134 -5.16 8.86 -15.35
CA HIS A 134 -6.39 8.20 -15.77
C HIS A 134 -6.11 6.82 -16.42
N MET A 135 -4.99 6.70 -17.14
CA MET A 135 -4.59 5.44 -17.79
C MET A 135 -4.25 4.37 -16.76
N TRP A 136 -3.50 4.71 -15.71
CA TRP A 136 -3.20 3.78 -14.63
C TRP A 136 -4.40 3.53 -13.74
N CYS A 137 -5.23 4.53 -13.47
CA CYS A 137 -6.49 4.34 -12.76
C CYS A 137 -7.38 3.31 -13.47
N GLU A 138 -7.57 3.44 -14.79
CA GLU A 138 -8.36 2.50 -15.59
C GLU A 138 -7.78 1.07 -15.53
N ARG A 139 -6.46 0.93 -15.70
CA ARG A 139 -5.78 -0.37 -15.60
C ARG A 139 -5.94 -1.02 -14.23
N ILE A 140 -5.77 -0.25 -13.16
CA ILE A 140 -5.96 -0.72 -11.78
C ILE A 140 -7.42 -1.12 -11.58
N SER A 141 -8.38 -0.33 -12.07
CA SER A 141 -9.80 -0.67 -12.00
C SER A 141 -10.09 -2.02 -12.65
N HIS A 142 -9.55 -2.30 -13.84
CA HIS A 142 -9.71 -3.61 -14.49
C HIS A 142 -9.14 -4.75 -13.65
N LEU A 143 -7.94 -4.59 -13.09
CA LEU A 143 -7.31 -5.62 -12.25
C LEU A 143 -8.09 -5.87 -10.95
N VAL A 144 -8.60 -4.82 -10.33
CA VAL A 144 -9.43 -4.91 -9.12
C VAL A 144 -10.75 -5.62 -9.42
N MET A 145 -11.41 -5.27 -10.52
CA MET A 145 -12.64 -5.93 -10.96
C MET A 145 -12.40 -7.40 -11.29
N GLU A 146 -11.34 -7.72 -12.04
CA GLU A 146 -10.97 -9.10 -12.32
C GLU A 146 -10.73 -9.88 -11.04
N ARG A 147 -10.00 -9.31 -10.07
CA ARG A 147 -9.75 -9.95 -8.78
C ARG A 147 -11.06 -10.22 -8.03
N ALA A 148 -11.96 -9.23 -7.97
CA ALA A 148 -13.24 -9.36 -7.29
C ALA A 148 -14.12 -10.46 -7.92
N GLU A 149 -14.18 -10.52 -9.25
CA GLU A 149 -14.93 -11.55 -9.97
C GLU A 149 -14.36 -12.96 -9.72
N LEU A 150 -13.02 -13.10 -9.73
CA LEU A 150 -12.37 -14.38 -9.43
C LEU A 150 -12.61 -14.83 -7.98
N ASP A 151 -12.54 -13.93 -7.01
CA ASP A 151 -12.82 -14.23 -5.60
C ASP A 151 -14.30 -14.59 -5.38
N ASN A 152 -15.23 -13.91 -6.08
CA ASN A 152 -16.65 -14.26 -6.08
C ASN A 152 -16.89 -15.67 -6.67
N ALA A 153 -16.33 -15.95 -7.85
CA ALA A 153 -16.43 -17.27 -8.48
C ALA A 153 -15.87 -18.38 -7.58
N MET A 154 -14.73 -18.15 -6.93
CA MET A 154 -14.12 -19.11 -6.00
C MET A 154 -15.02 -19.38 -4.78
N SER A 155 -15.71 -18.35 -4.28
CA SER A 155 -16.67 -18.47 -3.17
C SER A 155 -17.86 -19.36 -3.55
N TRP A 156 -18.46 -19.13 -4.72
CA TRP A 156 -19.58 -19.93 -5.22
C TRP A 156 -19.19 -21.39 -5.46
N LEU A 157 -18.04 -21.62 -6.12
CA LEU A 157 -17.53 -22.96 -6.37
C LEU A 157 -17.20 -23.70 -5.07
N SER A 158 -16.77 -23.00 -4.02
CA SER A 158 -16.48 -23.62 -2.72
C SER A 158 -17.74 -24.14 -2.04
N THR A 159 -18.82 -23.36 -2.08
CA THR A 159 -20.13 -23.79 -1.56
C THR A 159 -20.67 -24.98 -2.34
N LEU A 160 -20.68 -24.89 -3.68
CA LEU A 160 -21.18 -25.95 -4.55
C LEU A 160 -20.32 -27.22 -4.45
N GLY A 161 -19.00 -27.06 -4.45
CA GLY A 161 -18.04 -28.14 -4.31
C GLY A 161 -18.15 -28.86 -2.96
N GLY A 162 -18.38 -28.11 -1.87
CA GLY A 162 -18.65 -28.69 -0.56
C GLY A 162 -19.92 -29.54 -0.55
N ALA A 163 -21.01 -29.06 -1.15
CA ALA A 163 -22.27 -29.80 -1.25
C ALA A 163 -22.13 -31.10 -2.07
N TYR A 164 -21.55 -31.03 -3.27
CA TYR A 164 -21.30 -32.23 -4.08
C TYR A 164 -20.32 -33.19 -3.41
N SER A 165 -19.30 -32.67 -2.73
CA SER A 165 -18.37 -33.50 -1.96
C SER A 165 -19.05 -34.18 -0.79
N ALA A 166 -20.01 -33.57 -0.10
CA ALA A 166 -20.75 -34.24 0.97
C ALA A 166 -21.59 -35.41 0.44
N LEU A 167 -22.22 -35.23 -0.73
CA LEU A 167 -23.02 -36.25 -1.40
C LEU A 167 -22.19 -37.32 -2.14
N GLY A 168 -20.93 -37.02 -2.43
CA GLY A 168 -20.04 -37.87 -3.22
C GLY A 168 -19.69 -39.22 -2.57
N ASP A 169 -19.88 -39.36 -1.26
CA ASP A 169 -19.70 -40.64 -0.55
C ASP A 169 -20.82 -41.65 -0.89
N HIS A 170 -21.99 -41.16 -1.31
CA HIS A 170 -23.16 -41.98 -1.62
C HIS A 170 -23.45 -42.06 -3.12
N PHE A 171 -23.17 -40.99 -3.86
CA PHE A 171 -23.51 -40.88 -5.28
C PHE A 171 -22.25 -40.64 -6.11
N SER A 172 -21.90 -41.61 -6.97
CA SER A 172 -20.71 -41.54 -7.82
C SER A 172 -20.69 -40.32 -8.74
N HIS A 173 -21.86 -39.94 -9.30
CA HIS A 173 -21.98 -38.75 -10.13
C HIS A 173 -21.65 -37.45 -9.36
N CYS A 174 -22.01 -37.38 -8.07
CA CYS A 174 -21.67 -36.24 -7.22
C CYS A 174 -20.16 -36.16 -6.96
N ALA A 175 -19.49 -37.30 -6.76
CA ALA A 175 -18.04 -37.34 -6.65
C ALA A 175 -17.33 -36.89 -7.94
N ASP A 176 -17.86 -37.26 -9.11
CA ASP A 176 -17.37 -36.77 -10.40
C ASP A 176 -17.55 -35.26 -10.55
N MET A 177 -18.71 -34.73 -10.15
CA MET A 177 -18.98 -33.31 -10.20
C MET A 177 -18.08 -32.53 -9.24
N ALA A 178 -17.91 -33.01 -8.01
CA ALA A 178 -17.00 -32.42 -7.03
C ALA A 178 -15.57 -32.33 -7.59
N GLY A 179 -15.08 -33.39 -8.24
CA GLY A 179 -13.77 -33.38 -8.89
C GLY A 179 -13.64 -32.35 -10.02
N ARG A 180 -14.69 -32.18 -10.85
CA ARG A 180 -14.71 -31.14 -11.90
C ARG A 180 -14.69 -29.73 -11.30
N ILE A 181 -15.50 -29.49 -10.28
CA ILE A 181 -15.53 -28.20 -9.56
C ILE A 181 -14.17 -27.91 -8.95
N SER A 182 -13.53 -28.88 -8.29
CA SER A 182 -12.19 -28.70 -7.71
C SER A 182 -11.11 -28.39 -8.76
N LEU A 183 -11.23 -28.91 -9.99
CA LEU A 183 -10.35 -28.55 -11.09
C LEU A 183 -10.56 -27.12 -11.56
N GLN A 184 -11.81 -26.66 -11.65
CA GLN A 184 -12.12 -25.26 -11.98
C GLN A 184 -11.58 -24.31 -10.89
N GLN A 185 -11.79 -24.65 -9.62
CA GLN A 185 -11.21 -23.93 -8.49
C GLN A 185 -9.68 -23.86 -8.57
N PHE A 186 -9.03 -24.95 -8.94
CA PHE A 186 -7.58 -24.98 -9.13
C PHE A 186 -7.11 -24.04 -10.25
N GLN A 187 -7.81 -24.00 -11.39
CA GLN A 187 -7.50 -23.08 -12.48
C GLN A 187 -7.65 -21.61 -12.06
N LEU A 188 -8.72 -21.27 -11.33
CA LEU A 188 -8.92 -19.93 -10.77
C LEU A 188 -7.82 -19.58 -9.75
N ALA A 189 -7.46 -20.51 -8.87
CA ALA A 189 -6.42 -20.31 -7.88
C ALA A 189 -5.05 -20.03 -8.51
N LEU A 190 -4.73 -20.69 -9.63
CA LEU A 190 -3.51 -20.40 -10.39
C LEU A 190 -3.52 -18.97 -10.95
N ARG A 191 -4.66 -18.50 -11.47
CA ARG A 191 -4.82 -17.13 -11.99
C ARG A 191 -4.74 -16.09 -10.87
N LEU A 192 -5.26 -16.40 -9.69
CA LEU A 192 -5.19 -15.55 -8.49
C LEU A 192 -3.78 -15.45 -7.89
N GLY A 193 -2.87 -16.35 -8.24
CA GLY A 193 -1.50 -16.35 -7.76
C GLY A 193 -1.33 -16.65 -6.27
N ASP A 194 -2.32 -17.30 -5.61
CA ASP A 194 -2.23 -17.68 -4.19
C ASP A 194 -1.83 -19.16 -4.02
N PRO A 195 -0.58 -19.45 -3.60
CA PRO A 195 -0.09 -20.82 -3.41
C PRO A 195 -0.88 -21.62 -2.36
N SER A 196 -1.41 -20.97 -1.31
CA SER A 196 -2.17 -21.67 -0.27
C SER A 196 -3.52 -22.14 -0.83
N THR A 197 -4.22 -21.31 -1.61
CA THR A 197 -5.46 -21.71 -2.28
C THR A 197 -5.22 -22.80 -3.32
N VAL A 198 -4.12 -22.72 -4.08
CA VAL A 198 -3.71 -23.77 -5.02
C VAL A 198 -3.54 -25.12 -4.31
N ALA A 199 -2.87 -25.14 -3.15
CA ALA A 199 -2.68 -26.38 -2.38
C ALA A 199 -4.01 -26.92 -1.84
N ARG A 200 -4.92 -26.07 -1.34
CA ARG A 200 -6.26 -26.46 -0.90
C ARG A 200 -7.08 -27.08 -2.04
N CYS A 201 -7.04 -26.51 -3.24
CA CYS A 201 -7.74 -27.06 -4.41
C CYS A 201 -7.22 -28.46 -4.78
N LYS A 202 -5.91 -28.69 -4.71
CA LYS A 202 -5.32 -30.03 -4.92
C LYS A 202 -5.83 -31.04 -3.89
N LEU A 203 -6.02 -30.63 -2.63
CA LEU A 203 -6.60 -31.47 -1.59
C LEU A 203 -8.08 -31.79 -1.87
N TYR A 204 -8.87 -30.86 -2.39
CA TYR A 204 -10.26 -31.13 -2.82
C TYR A 204 -10.31 -32.13 -3.98
N ILE A 205 -9.39 -32.02 -4.94
CA ILE A 205 -9.21 -33.03 -5.99
C ILE A 205 -8.90 -34.39 -5.36
N ALA A 206 -7.98 -34.46 -4.40
CA ALA A 206 -7.66 -35.71 -3.71
C ALA A 206 -8.88 -36.32 -3.00
N LEU A 207 -9.74 -35.49 -2.40
CA LEU A 207 -10.98 -35.95 -1.77
C LEU A 207 -11.94 -36.58 -2.79
N SER A 208 -12.16 -35.94 -3.93
CA SER A 208 -12.97 -36.54 -5.01
C SER A 208 -12.40 -37.85 -5.54
N LEU A 209 -11.05 -37.99 -5.57
CA LEU A 209 -10.39 -39.23 -5.95
C LEU A 209 -10.62 -40.34 -4.92
N ILE A 210 -10.63 -40.03 -3.62
CA ILE A 210 -10.96 -41.00 -2.57
C ILE A 210 -12.38 -41.53 -2.75
N GLN A 211 -13.34 -40.63 -2.98
CA GLN A 211 -14.76 -40.98 -3.21
C GLN A 211 -14.94 -41.89 -4.44
N LYS A 212 -14.05 -41.74 -5.42
CA LYS A 212 -14.01 -42.57 -6.63
C LYS A 212 -13.14 -43.82 -6.50
N ASN A 213 -12.75 -44.20 -5.28
CA ASN A 213 -11.86 -45.32 -4.97
C ASN A 213 -10.45 -45.25 -5.62
N LYS A 214 -10.02 -44.08 -6.08
CA LYS A 214 -8.70 -43.84 -6.70
C LYS A 214 -7.64 -43.53 -5.66
N PHE A 215 -7.48 -44.42 -4.68
CA PHE A 215 -6.68 -44.18 -3.47
C PHE A 215 -5.19 -43.90 -3.72
N LYS A 216 -4.57 -44.55 -4.72
CA LYS A 216 -3.13 -44.36 -5.02
C LYS A 216 -2.83 -42.92 -5.45
N LEU A 217 -3.68 -42.36 -6.31
CA LEU A 217 -3.52 -40.98 -6.80
C LEU A 217 -3.79 -39.97 -5.69
N ALA A 218 -4.87 -40.17 -4.93
CA ALA A 218 -5.19 -39.31 -3.79
C ALA A 218 -4.05 -39.27 -2.77
N ARG A 219 -3.50 -40.44 -2.43
CA ARG A 219 -2.35 -40.56 -1.51
C ARG A 219 -1.18 -39.69 -1.95
N LYS A 220 -0.77 -39.82 -3.22
CA LYS A 220 0.37 -39.05 -3.77
C LYS A 220 0.15 -37.56 -3.64
N ILE A 221 -1.07 -37.07 -3.94
CA ILE A 221 -1.40 -35.64 -3.84
C ILE A 221 -1.29 -35.17 -2.38
N ILE A 222 -1.89 -35.91 -1.44
CA ILE A 222 -1.89 -35.54 -0.01
C ILE A 222 -0.48 -35.52 0.54
N GLU A 223 0.34 -36.56 0.29
CA GLU A 223 1.73 -36.61 0.73
C GLU A 223 2.53 -35.43 0.15
N THR A 224 2.36 -35.16 -1.15
CA THR A 224 3.04 -34.03 -1.80
C THR A 224 2.67 -32.70 -1.15
N GLN A 225 1.38 -32.43 -0.93
CA GLN A 225 0.96 -31.16 -0.30
C GLN A 225 1.39 -31.06 1.16
N TYR A 226 1.36 -32.17 1.91
CA TYR A 226 1.81 -32.23 3.29
C TYR A 226 3.31 -31.89 3.42
N HIS A 227 4.16 -32.52 2.60
CA HIS A 227 5.61 -32.27 2.63
C HIS A 227 5.96 -30.87 2.15
N LEU A 228 5.32 -30.37 1.09
CA LEU A 228 5.53 -28.99 0.63
C LEU A 228 5.17 -27.97 1.71
N CYS A 229 4.06 -28.18 2.42
CA CYS A 229 3.64 -27.29 3.50
C CYS A 229 4.52 -27.41 4.76
N LEU A 230 5.03 -28.60 5.05
CA LEU A 230 5.91 -28.80 6.22
C LEU A 230 7.28 -28.16 6.01
N ASN A 231 7.78 -28.19 4.77
CA ASN A 231 9.09 -27.67 4.41
C ASN A 231 9.09 -26.18 4.06
N SER A 232 7.95 -25.48 4.15
CA SER A 232 7.89 -24.04 3.91
C SER A 232 8.43 -23.25 5.11
N THR A 233 8.96 -22.05 4.86
CA THR A 233 9.51 -21.15 5.90
C THR A 233 8.47 -20.82 6.98
N SER A 234 7.20 -20.70 6.59
CA SER A 234 6.06 -20.52 7.48
C SER A 234 4.96 -21.55 7.14
N PRO A 235 4.89 -22.68 7.88
CA PRO A 235 3.90 -23.72 7.61
C PRO A 235 2.47 -23.25 7.87
N ASP A 236 1.57 -23.47 6.90
CA ASP A 236 0.13 -23.23 7.06
C ASP A 236 -0.48 -24.36 7.91
N ILE A 237 -0.69 -24.07 9.20
CA ILE A 237 -1.24 -25.02 10.18
C ILE A 237 -2.62 -25.53 9.73
N ARG A 238 -3.44 -24.70 9.07
CA ARG A 238 -4.77 -25.09 8.59
C ARG A 238 -4.63 -26.09 7.44
N LEU A 239 -3.72 -25.84 6.50
CA LEU A 239 -3.44 -26.76 5.40
C LEU A 239 -2.91 -28.12 5.88
N LEU A 240 -2.02 -28.13 6.88
CA LEU A 240 -1.54 -29.37 7.50
C LEU A 240 -2.67 -30.17 8.15
N ARG A 241 -3.59 -29.49 8.85
CA ARG A 241 -4.79 -30.12 9.44
C ARG A 241 -5.70 -30.70 8.36
N MET A 242 -5.89 -30.00 7.24
CA MET A 242 -6.65 -30.52 6.09
C MET A 242 -6.01 -31.79 5.53
N CYS A 243 -4.69 -31.80 5.33
CA CYS A 243 -3.96 -32.99 4.86
C CYS A 243 -4.21 -34.19 5.79
N LYS A 244 -4.06 -33.98 7.11
CA LYS A 244 -4.30 -35.03 8.11
C LYS A 244 -5.74 -35.52 8.11
N GLY A 245 -6.72 -34.61 8.00
CA GLY A 245 -8.14 -34.98 7.93
C GLY A 245 -8.47 -35.84 6.71
N ILE A 246 -8.00 -35.42 5.54
CA ILE A 246 -8.22 -36.16 4.28
C ILE A 246 -7.46 -37.49 4.29
N TRP A 247 -6.28 -37.54 4.91
CA TRP A 247 -5.54 -38.79 5.10
C TRP A 247 -6.32 -39.80 5.94
N SER A 248 -6.94 -39.35 7.03
CA SER A 248 -7.81 -40.21 7.85
C SER A 248 -8.98 -40.76 7.04
N LYS A 249 -9.64 -39.92 6.22
CA LYS A 249 -10.70 -40.36 5.31
C LYS A 249 -10.19 -41.38 4.28
N LEU A 250 -9.03 -41.15 3.66
CA LEU A 250 -8.41 -42.09 2.73
C LEU A 250 -8.20 -43.47 3.36
N ARG A 251 -7.70 -43.52 4.61
CA ARG A 251 -7.47 -44.78 5.32
C ARG A 251 -8.78 -45.51 5.60
N TYR A 252 -9.80 -44.79 6.03
CA TYR A 252 -11.11 -45.34 6.35
C TYR A 252 -11.80 -45.93 5.10
N GLU A 253 -11.89 -45.15 4.02
CA GLU A 253 -12.53 -45.60 2.78
C GLU A 253 -11.80 -46.78 2.15
N ARG A 254 -10.46 -46.77 2.18
CA ARG A 254 -9.66 -47.90 1.69
C ARG A 254 -9.92 -49.16 2.51
N TYR A 255 -10.08 -49.04 3.83
CA TYR A 255 -10.42 -50.18 4.68
C TYR A 255 -11.80 -50.74 4.34
N LEU A 256 -12.81 -49.88 4.16
CA LEU A 256 -14.16 -50.30 3.74
C LEU A 256 -14.14 -51.01 2.38
N TYR A 257 -13.42 -50.45 1.41
CA TYR A 257 -13.27 -51.04 0.08
C TYR A 257 -12.65 -52.45 0.13
N MET A 258 -11.59 -52.64 0.92
CA MET A 258 -10.95 -53.95 1.09
C MET A 258 -11.87 -54.95 1.81
N LYS A 259 -12.67 -54.50 2.78
CA LYS A 259 -13.64 -55.35 3.49
C LYS A 259 -14.78 -55.79 2.58
N ALA A 260 -15.28 -54.90 1.72
CA ALA A 260 -16.30 -55.21 0.73
C ALA A 260 -15.81 -56.25 -0.29
N GLY A 261 -14.59 -56.08 -0.81
CA GLY A 261 -13.98 -57.04 -1.75
C GLY A 261 -13.72 -58.43 -1.16
N LYS A 262 -13.48 -58.52 0.16
CA LYS A 262 -13.38 -59.82 0.84
C LYS A 262 -14.74 -60.52 0.99
N LYS A 263 -15.83 -59.78 1.23
CA LYS A 263 -17.18 -60.36 1.34
C LYS A 263 -17.66 -60.94 0.01
N SER A 264 -17.39 -60.27 -1.11
CA SER A 264 -17.79 -60.75 -2.45
C SER A 264 -17.07 -62.05 -2.87
N HIS A 265 -15.85 -62.29 -2.40
CA HIS A 265 -15.12 -63.53 -2.68
C HIS A 265 -15.58 -64.72 -1.81
N LEU A 266 -16.11 -64.49 -0.60
CA LEU A 266 -16.65 -65.58 0.22
C LEU A 266 -18.04 -66.05 -0.24
N SER A 267 -18.83 -65.19 -0.87
CA SER A 267 -20.18 -65.53 -1.38
C SER A 267 -20.20 -66.24 -2.73
N VAL A 268 -19.05 -66.44 -3.39
CA VAL A 268 -18.93 -67.12 -4.69
C VAL A 268 -18.45 -68.58 -4.52
N ASN A 269 -18.11 -69.00 -3.30
CA ASN A 269 -17.65 -70.36 -2.98
C ASN A 269 -18.68 -71.18 -2.17
N VAL A 270 -19.98 -70.93 -2.38
CA VAL A 270 -21.08 -71.77 -1.84
C VAL A 270 -21.86 -72.36 -2.99
#